data_AF-A0A950L3B2-F1
#
_entry.id   AF-A0A950L3B2-F1
#
_cell.length_a   1.000
_cell.length_b   1.000
_cell.length_c   1.000
_cell.angle_alpha   90.00
_cell.angle_beta   90.00
_cell.angle_gamma   90.00
#
_symmetry.space_group_name_H-M   'P 1'
#
loop_
_entity.id
_entity.type
_entity.pdbx_description
1 polymer ?
#
loop_
_entity_poly.entity_id
_entity_poly.type
_entity_poly.pdbx_seq_one_letter_code
_entity_poly.pdbx_strand_id
1 'polypeptide(L)'
;MTLKNILFVCTGNVCRSPMAEGLFRHMVANRPDIRVRSAGVSTIPGQPPSPHAVDVLAELRIDISKLRSLPLSEELVAGASCIIAMTRSHMESIHYLFPEAAEKTFLLREFEEHAPSLDVSDPIGLNREAYEATRDIIRRALPGILKFIDSGALDGKLNSDSLVMNQTGNLSLEQIDPAIFQAIQNERKRQLENIELIASENFTSRAVMEAQGSVLTNKYAEGYPGRRWYGGCEFVDVAEQLAIDRAKKLFGAEHVNVQPHSGSQANMAVYFSVLQPGDRILTMDLSHGGHLTHGNKANFSGRLYEVIHYGVSRETEQIDYDLLATMAEQHRPRMITAGASAYPRVIDFKKMREIADLVGAYLFVDIAHIAGLVAAGIHASPVGIADFVTTTTHKSLRGPRGGVVMCKPEHAKSIDSLVFPGVQGGPLMHVIAAKAVCFHEALQPGFKEYQVQITLNAKALAASLHMKGYRLVSGGTDNHLMLVDLRPKGMNGKQAEQVLDQAGITVNKNSIPFDTESVFKGGGIRVGTPAVTTRGMKEEEMMAIADLMYAALDSGGDKNVLANVRAEVKELTSHYPLPG
;
A
#
# COMPACT_ATOMS: atom_id res chain seq x y z
N MET A 1 -35.51 -8.59 37.08
CA MET A 1 -34.77 -7.75 36.12
C MET A 1 -33.48 -7.32 36.81
N THR A 2 -32.35 -7.44 36.13
CA THR A 2 -31.05 -6.99 36.66
C THR A 2 -31.07 -5.47 36.77
N LEU A 3 -30.68 -4.92 37.92
CA LEU A 3 -30.61 -3.47 38.12
C LEU A 3 -29.50 -2.88 37.23
N LYS A 4 -29.84 -1.91 36.37
CA LYS A 4 -28.92 -1.25 35.45
C LYS A 4 -28.43 0.07 36.05
N ASN A 5 -27.15 0.15 36.37
CA ASN A 5 -26.53 1.34 36.96
C ASN A 5 -25.90 2.21 35.86
N ILE A 6 -26.43 3.41 35.65
CA ILE A 6 -25.94 4.37 34.64
C ILE A 6 -25.16 5.47 35.34
N LEU A 7 -23.91 5.68 34.93
CA LEU A 7 -22.99 6.63 35.54
C LEU A 7 -22.59 7.73 34.55
N PHE A 8 -22.96 8.98 34.81
CA PHE A 8 -22.52 10.13 34.00
C PHE A 8 -21.23 10.74 34.55
N VAL A 9 -20.25 10.99 33.68
CA VAL A 9 -18.92 11.47 34.09
C VAL A 9 -18.51 12.75 33.38
N CYS A 10 -18.15 13.78 34.16
CA CYS A 10 -17.53 15.00 33.64
C CYS A 10 -16.25 15.36 34.43
N THR A 11 -15.72 16.57 34.30
CA THR A 11 -14.50 16.99 35.01
C THR A 11 -14.73 17.06 36.52
N GLY A 12 -15.49 18.07 36.99
CA GLY A 12 -15.66 18.39 38.41
C GLY A 12 -16.96 17.91 39.06
N ASN A 13 -17.82 17.19 38.34
CA ASN A 13 -19.15 16.75 38.81
C ASN A 13 -20.02 17.86 39.45
N VAL A 14 -19.96 19.07 38.89
CA VAL A 14 -20.75 20.22 39.35
C VAL A 14 -21.61 20.87 38.26
N CYS A 15 -21.37 20.59 36.98
CA CYS A 15 -22.12 21.16 35.85
C CYS A 15 -22.75 20.07 34.97
N ARG A 16 -21.98 19.53 34.02
CA ARG A 16 -22.46 18.60 32.98
C ARG A 16 -23.04 17.30 33.52
N SER A 17 -22.30 16.56 34.35
CA SER A 17 -22.77 15.25 34.84
C SER A 17 -23.91 15.31 35.87
N PRO A 18 -24.01 16.30 36.78
CA PRO A 18 -25.22 16.50 37.60
C PRO A 18 -26.45 16.87 36.76
N MET A 19 -26.29 17.69 35.71
CA MET A 19 -27.40 18.01 34.82
C MET A 19 -27.91 16.76 34.11
N ALA A 20 -27.00 15.92 33.61
CA ALA A 20 -27.35 14.65 32.98
C ALA A 20 -28.02 13.67 33.95
N GLU A 21 -27.53 13.55 35.19
CA GLU A 21 -28.16 12.75 36.24
C GLU A 21 -29.60 13.21 36.53
N GLY A 22 -29.82 14.52 36.71
CA GLY A 22 -31.14 15.07 36.98
C GLY A 22 -32.13 14.85 35.83
N LEU A 23 -31.71 15.19 34.60
CA LEU A 23 -32.52 15.01 33.40
C LEU A 23 -32.86 13.53 33.16
N PHE A 24 -31.89 12.63 33.32
CA PHE A 24 -32.11 11.22 33.05
C PHE A 24 -32.95 10.56 34.14
N ARG A 25 -32.75 10.90 35.43
CA ARG A 25 -33.64 10.45 36.52
C ARG A 25 -35.08 10.86 36.29
N HIS A 26 -35.31 12.09 35.83
CA HIS A 26 -36.65 12.57 35.51
C HIS A 26 -37.26 11.76 34.35
N MET A 27 -36.47 11.48 33.30
CA MET A 27 -36.89 10.68 32.14
C MET A 27 -37.24 9.23 32.52
N VAL A 28 -36.49 8.61 33.44
CA VAL A 28 -36.66 7.21 33.84
C VAL A 28 -37.41 7.03 35.17
N ALA A 29 -38.17 8.03 35.61
CA ALA A 29 -38.84 8.00 36.93
C ALA A 29 -39.74 6.78 37.16
N ASN A 30 -40.31 6.22 36.08
CA ASN A 30 -41.18 5.03 36.13
C ASN A 30 -40.43 3.70 35.85
N ARG A 31 -39.10 3.71 35.88
CA ARG A 31 -38.23 2.56 35.56
C ARG A 31 -37.39 2.15 36.79
N PRO A 32 -37.93 1.35 37.71
CA PRO A 32 -37.22 0.95 38.93
C PRO A 32 -36.02 0.04 38.66
N ASP A 33 -35.90 -0.49 37.44
CA ASP A 33 -34.78 -1.27 36.95
C ASP A 33 -33.55 -0.40 36.57
N ILE A 34 -33.67 0.92 36.55
CA ILE A 34 -32.58 1.85 36.19
C ILE A 34 -32.21 2.72 37.39
N ARG A 35 -30.94 2.69 37.76
CA ARG A 35 -30.36 3.59 38.77
C ARG A 35 -29.37 4.53 38.12
N VAL A 36 -29.54 5.83 38.34
CA VAL A 36 -28.70 6.87 37.73
C VAL A 36 -27.83 7.55 38.77
N ARG A 37 -26.54 7.73 38.48
CA ARG A 37 -25.56 8.48 39.28
C ARG A 37 -24.65 9.32 38.38
N SER A 38 -23.88 10.20 38.99
CA SER A 38 -22.82 10.95 38.34
C SER A 38 -21.57 11.04 39.21
N ALA A 39 -20.43 11.24 38.55
CA ALA A 39 -19.13 11.44 39.18
C ALA A 39 -18.27 12.37 38.32
N GLY A 40 -17.04 12.64 38.77
CA GLY A 40 -16.07 13.40 38.00
C GLY A 40 -14.63 12.93 38.12
N VAL A 41 -13.87 13.06 37.03
CA VAL A 41 -12.48 12.60 36.92
C VAL A 41 -11.49 13.47 37.69
N SER A 42 -11.84 14.73 37.98
CA SER A 42 -11.03 15.66 38.75
C SER A 42 -11.95 16.55 39.57
N THR A 43 -12.30 16.07 40.76
CA THR A 43 -13.41 16.61 41.57
C THR A 43 -12.98 16.82 43.02
N ILE A 44 -13.42 17.94 43.62
CA ILE A 44 -13.42 18.13 45.08
C ILE A 44 -14.73 17.53 45.60
N PRO A 45 -14.71 16.51 46.47
CA PRO A 45 -15.92 15.84 46.94
C PRO A 45 -16.84 16.78 47.75
N GLY A 46 -18.16 16.60 47.61
CA GLY A 46 -19.15 17.29 48.44
C GLY A 46 -19.55 18.69 47.98
N GLN A 47 -19.07 19.17 46.83
CA GLN A 47 -19.50 20.45 46.27
C GLN A 47 -20.94 20.36 45.72
N PRO A 48 -21.77 21.41 45.90
CA PRO A 48 -23.06 21.47 45.24
C PRO A 48 -22.88 21.71 43.73
N PRO A 49 -23.88 21.37 42.89
CA PRO A 49 -23.89 21.80 41.50
C PRO A 49 -23.80 23.32 41.39
N SER A 50 -23.24 23.79 40.27
CA SER A 50 -23.17 25.22 39.95
C SER A 50 -24.58 25.84 40.01
N PRO A 51 -24.74 27.06 40.56
CA PRO A 51 -26.04 27.75 40.60
C PRO A 51 -26.72 27.78 39.23
N HIS A 52 -25.98 28.08 38.15
CA HIS A 52 -26.54 28.08 36.81
C HIS A 52 -27.03 26.70 36.35
N ALA A 53 -26.35 25.61 36.74
CA ALA A 53 -26.81 24.26 36.44
C ALA A 53 -28.11 23.92 37.19
N VAL A 54 -28.27 24.41 38.42
CA VAL A 54 -29.51 24.28 39.20
C VAL A 54 -30.63 25.09 38.53
N ASP A 55 -30.37 26.34 38.19
CA ASP A 55 -31.36 27.26 37.61
C ASP A 55 -31.92 26.74 36.28
N VAL A 56 -31.05 26.31 35.35
CA VAL A 56 -31.49 25.85 34.01
C VAL A 56 -32.27 24.53 34.06
N LEU A 57 -32.10 23.73 35.12
CA LEU A 57 -32.93 22.54 35.35
C LEU A 57 -34.20 22.82 36.15
N ALA A 58 -34.18 23.82 37.04
CA ALA A 58 -35.38 24.27 37.74
C ALA A 58 -36.46 24.78 36.76
N GLU A 59 -36.06 25.37 35.62
CA GLU A 59 -36.97 25.71 34.50
C GLU A 59 -37.74 24.50 33.97
N LEU A 60 -37.12 23.32 34.01
CA LEU A 60 -37.74 22.05 33.61
C LEU A 60 -38.40 21.34 34.79
N ARG A 61 -38.53 22.00 35.95
CA ARG A 61 -39.04 21.46 37.21
C ARG A 61 -38.22 20.27 37.73
N ILE A 62 -36.92 20.26 37.46
CA ILE A 62 -35.98 19.23 37.91
C ILE A 62 -35.03 19.87 38.94
N ASP A 63 -35.11 19.42 40.19
CA ASP A 63 -34.26 19.89 41.27
C ASP A 63 -33.01 19.01 41.40
N ILE A 64 -31.83 19.58 41.12
CA ILE A 64 -30.53 18.94 41.35
C ILE A 64 -29.75 19.56 42.52
N SER A 65 -30.31 20.52 43.25
CA SER A 65 -29.62 21.28 44.32
C SER A 65 -29.06 20.39 45.46
N LYS A 66 -29.65 19.20 45.62
CA LYS A 66 -29.26 18.22 46.63
C LYS A 66 -28.14 17.26 46.18
N LEU A 67 -27.79 17.25 44.89
CA LEU A 67 -26.67 16.46 44.41
C LEU A 67 -25.36 17.00 45.02
N ARG A 68 -24.38 16.11 45.19
CA ARG A 68 -23.07 16.46 45.71
C ARG A 68 -22.04 15.81 44.84
N SER A 69 -20.98 16.57 44.52
CA SER A 69 -19.92 16.09 43.67
C SER A 69 -19.23 14.87 44.29
N LEU A 70 -18.98 13.86 43.47
CA LEU A 70 -18.31 12.62 43.84
C LEU A 70 -17.11 12.40 42.92
N PRO A 71 -15.93 12.07 43.47
CA PRO A 71 -14.80 11.64 42.66
C PRO A 71 -15.15 10.31 42.00
N LEU A 72 -14.71 10.13 40.76
CA LEU A 72 -14.78 8.83 40.09
C LEU A 72 -13.92 7.83 40.87
N SER A 73 -14.53 6.71 41.27
CA SER A 73 -13.88 5.66 42.06
C SER A 73 -14.07 4.29 41.42
N GLU A 74 -13.20 3.35 41.76
CA GLU A 74 -13.28 1.96 41.33
C GLU A 74 -14.65 1.34 41.66
N GLU A 75 -15.20 1.61 42.85
CA GLU A 75 -16.53 1.12 43.25
C GLU A 75 -17.65 1.62 42.32
N LEU A 76 -17.62 2.90 41.96
CA LEU A 76 -18.62 3.48 41.05
C LEU A 76 -18.48 2.90 39.64
N VAL A 77 -17.25 2.70 39.18
CA VAL A 77 -16.94 2.16 37.85
C VAL A 77 -17.30 0.68 37.77
N ALA A 78 -16.87 -0.14 38.72
CA ALA A 78 -17.20 -1.56 38.81
C ALA A 78 -18.73 -1.76 38.89
N GLY A 79 -19.41 -0.96 39.71
CA GLY A 79 -20.86 -1.01 39.89
C GLY A 79 -21.67 -0.49 38.69
N ALA A 80 -21.07 0.27 37.76
CA ALA A 80 -21.77 0.79 36.59
C ALA A 80 -22.00 -0.32 35.54
N SER A 81 -23.23 -0.40 35.04
CA SER A 81 -23.58 -1.17 33.84
C SER A 81 -23.22 -0.40 32.57
N CYS A 82 -23.23 0.93 32.64
CA CYS A 82 -22.90 1.83 31.53
C CYS A 82 -22.36 3.16 32.08
N ILE A 83 -21.28 3.65 31.49
CA ILE A 83 -20.62 4.90 31.84
C ILE A 83 -20.73 5.86 30.65
N ILE A 84 -21.24 7.07 30.88
CA ILE A 84 -21.46 8.06 29.86
C ILE A 84 -20.58 9.29 30.13
N ALA A 85 -19.53 9.44 29.32
CA ALA A 85 -18.54 10.49 29.45
C ALA A 85 -18.93 11.73 28.60
N MET A 86 -18.63 12.93 29.12
CA MET A 86 -19.00 14.18 28.42
C MET A 86 -18.03 14.59 27.31
N THR A 87 -16.80 14.09 27.30
CA THR A 87 -15.76 14.44 26.31
C THR A 87 -14.82 13.25 26.10
N ARG A 88 -14.09 13.22 24.98
CA ARG A 88 -13.03 12.23 24.73
C ARG A 88 -11.98 12.20 25.83
N SER A 89 -11.54 13.35 26.33
CA SER A 89 -10.58 13.42 27.43
C SER A 89 -11.09 12.76 28.71
N HIS A 90 -12.40 12.82 28.99
CA HIS A 90 -12.99 12.08 30.11
C HIS A 90 -12.96 10.57 29.86
N MET A 91 -13.32 10.13 28.66
CA MET A 91 -13.26 8.72 28.26
C MET A 91 -11.83 8.18 28.37
N GLU A 92 -10.85 8.90 27.82
CA GLU A 92 -9.42 8.57 27.95
C GLU A 92 -8.97 8.49 29.41
N SER A 93 -9.42 9.44 30.25
CA SER A 93 -9.12 9.42 31.69
C SER A 93 -9.73 8.20 32.37
N ILE A 94 -10.96 7.83 32.03
CA ILE A 94 -11.63 6.63 32.55
C ILE A 94 -10.86 5.38 32.12
N HIS A 95 -10.49 5.26 30.83
CA HIS A 95 -9.75 4.09 30.32
C HIS A 95 -8.34 3.98 30.90
N TYR A 96 -7.70 5.11 31.16
CA TYR A 96 -6.38 5.13 31.79
C TYR A 96 -6.45 4.70 33.25
N LEU A 97 -7.44 5.18 34.01
CA LEU A 97 -7.59 4.88 35.44
C LEU A 97 -8.23 3.51 35.70
N PHE A 98 -9.12 3.07 34.81
CA PHE A 98 -9.95 1.87 34.92
C PHE A 98 -10.07 1.15 33.56
N PRO A 99 -9.01 0.45 33.09
CA PRO A 99 -9.00 -0.16 31.77
C PRO A 99 -10.16 -1.13 31.50
N GLU A 100 -10.63 -1.84 32.53
CA GLU A 100 -11.75 -2.78 32.48
C GLU A 100 -13.11 -2.11 32.18
N ALA A 101 -13.18 -0.78 32.27
CA ALA A 101 -14.38 -0.01 32.00
C ALA A 101 -14.54 0.35 30.52
N ALA A 102 -13.55 0.09 29.68
CA ALA A 102 -13.53 0.53 28.28
C ALA A 102 -14.75 0.03 27.48
N GLU A 103 -15.14 -1.23 27.65
CA GLU A 103 -16.25 -1.85 26.92
C GLU A 103 -17.63 -1.32 27.31
N LYS A 104 -17.72 -0.61 28.44
CA LYS A 104 -18.97 -0.05 28.98
C LYS A 104 -18.93 1.47 29.11
N THR A 105 -17.97 2.14 28.48
CA THR A 105 -17.83 3.60 28.48
C THR A 105 -18.14 4.17 27.10
N PHE A 106 -19.02 5.17 27.06
CA PHE A 106 -19.51 5.79 25.83
C PHE A 106 -19.48 7.32 25.93
N LEU A 107 -19.43 8.03 24.81
CA LEU A 107 -19.60 9.48 24.81
C LEU A 107 -21.09 9.83 24.78
N LEU A 108 -21.50 10.83 25.55
CA LEU A 108 -22.89 11.29 25.59
C LEU A 108 -23.43 11.58 24.17
N ARG A 109 -22.64 12.24 23.33
CA ARG A 109 -23.09 12.70 22.01
C ARG A 109 -23.07 11.61 20.93
N GLU A 110 -22.61 10.40 21.24
CA GLU A 110 -22.82 9.23 20.36
C GLU A 110 -24.31 8.87 20.25
N PHE A 111 -25.11 9.29 21.25
CA PHE A 111 -26.55 9.05 21.30
C PHE A 111 -27.38 10.23 20.75
N GLU A 112 -26.72 11.26 20.18
CA GLU A 112 -27.36 12.38 19.47
C GLU A 112 -27.29 12.15 17.97
N GLU A 113 -28.44 12.12 17.30
CA GLU A 113 -28.51 11.99 15.85
C GLU A 113 -27.93 13.26 15.18
N HIS A 114 -26.89 13.08 14.35
CA HIS A 114 -26.21 14.14 13.60
C HIS A 114 -25.48 15.18 14.47
N ALA A 115 -24.77 14.73 15.51
CA ALA A 115 -23.98 15.61 16.36
C ALA A 115 -22.82 16.29 15.60
N PRO A 116 -22.70 17.64 15.59
CA PRO A 116 -21.58 18.35 14.96
C PRO A 116 -20.22 18.13 15.65
N SER A 117 -20.22 17.61 16.88
CA SER A 117 -19.03 17.19 17.63
C SER A 117 -19.43 16.09 18.61
N LEU A 118 -18.48 15.24 19.00
CA LEU A 118 -18.71 14.20 20.00
C LEU A 118 -18.53 14.71 21.45
N ASP A 119 -17.95 15.91 21.62
CA ASP A 119 -17.70 16.49 22.93
C ASP A 119 -18.81 17.47 23.35
N VAL A 120 -19.10 17.47 24.65
CA VAL A 120 -19.93 18.47 25.33
C VAL A 120 -19.03 19.51 25.97
N SER A 121 -19.05 20.72 25.40
CA SER A 121 -18.30 21.89 25.90
C SER A 121 -18.56 22.12 27.38
N ASP A 122 -17.53 22.54 28.12
CA ASP A 122 -17.67 22.82 29.56
C ASP A 122 -18.26 24.22 29.79
N PRO A 123 -19.44 24.34 30.43
CA PRO A 123 -20.03 25.65 30.68
C PRO A 123 -19.44 26.36 31.91
N ILE A 124 -18.50 25.73 32.63
CA ILE A 124 -17.99 26.27 33.89
C ILE A 124 -17.38 27.66 33.73
N GLY A 125 -17.80 28.59 34.59
CA GLY A 125 -17.33 29.99 34.56
C GLY A 125 -17.90 30.84 33.41
N LEU A 126 -18.76 30.27 32.56
CA LEU A 126 -19.44 30.99 31.48
C LEU A 126 -20.81 31.51 31.92
N ASN A 127 -21.46 32.27 31.02
CA ASN A 127 -22.79 32.82 31.25
C ASN A 127 -23.89 31.75 31.25
N ARG A 128 -25.09 32.14 31.66
CA ARG A 128 -26.27 31.25 31.72
C ARG A 128 -26.60 30.56 30.40
N GLU A 129 -26.45 31.24 29.27
CA GLU A 129 -26.72 30.70 27.93
C GLU A 129 -25.84 29.48 27.62
N ALA A 130 -24.57 29.47 28.06
CA ALA A 130 -23.70 28.31 27.90
C ALA A 130 -24.19 27.08 28.67
N TYR A 131 -24.79 27.28 29.85
CA TYR A 131 -25.41 26.23 30.64
C TYR A 131 -26.71 25.72 29.98
N GLU A 132 -27.52 26.60 29.41
CA GLU A 132 -28.72 26.23 28.64
C GLU A 132 -28.36 25.40 27.40
N ALA A 133 -27.37 25.84 26.62
CA ALA A 133 -26.89 25.12 25.45
C ALA A 133 -26.37 23.72 25.83
N THR A 134 -25.62 23.63 26.94
CA THR A 134 -25.13 22.37 27.49
C THR A 134 -26.27 21.45 27.93
N ARG A 135 -27.25 21.98 28.67
CA ARG A 135 -28.46 21.25 29.08
C ARG A 135 -29.19 20.69 27.86
N ASP A 136 -29.34 21.49 26.81
CA ASP A 136 -30.09 21.10 25.63
C ASP A 136 -29.36 20.05 24.79
N ILE A 137 -28.02 20.14 24.68
CA ILE A 137 -27.19 19.06 24.11
C ILE A 137 -27.42 17.76 24.90
N ILE A 138 -27.34 17.83 26.23
CA ILE A 138 -27.53 16.65 27.07
C ILE A 138 -28.92 16.05 26.83
N ARG A 139 -29.96 16.88 26.90
CA ARG A 139 -31.36 16.45 26.74
C ARG A 139 -31.62 15.79 25.38
N ARG A 140 -30.99 16.24 24.29
CA ARG A 140 -31.13 15.62 22.97
C ARG A 140 -30.55 14.20 22.89
N ALA A 141 -29.48 13.92 23.63
CA ALA A 141 -28.83 12.62 23.62
C ALA A 141 -29.52 11.56 24.49
N LEU A 142 -30.19 11.97 25.59
CA LEU A 142 -30.77 11.04 26.57
C LEU A 142 -31.76 10.01 26.00
N PRO A 143 -32.65 10.34 25.05
CA PRO A 143 -33.53 9.34 24.44
C PRO A 143 -32.77 8.22 23.72
N GLY A 144 -31.62 8.53 23.10
CA GLY A 144 -30.76 7.54 22.46
C GLY A 144 -30.13 6.59 23.49
N ILE A 145 -29.72 7.12 24.65
CA ILE A 145 -29.20 6.31 25.77
C ILE A 145 -30.28 5.36 26.30
N LEU A 146 -31.53 5.84 26.46
CA LEU A 146 -32.62 4.98 26.91
C LEU A 146 -32.93 3.87 25.90
N LYS A 147 -32.97 4.18 24.60
CA LYS A 147 -33.12 3.16 23.54
C LYS A 147 -32.00 2.12 23.58
N PHE A 148 -30.76 2.55 23.82
CA PHE A 148 -29.62 1.65 23.97
C PHE A 148 -29.72 0.74 25.20
N ILE A 149 -30.21 1.26 26.32
CA ILE A 149 -30.47 0.46 27.53
C ILE A 149 -31.57 -0.58 27.29
N ASP A 150 -32.63 -0.18 26.56
CA ASP A 150 -33.81 -0.99 26.29
C ASP A 150 -33.59 -2.04 25.19
N SER A 151 -32.59 -1.86 24.32
CA SER A 151 -32.23 -2.86 23.30
C SER A 151 -31.61 -4.14 23.88
N GLY A 152 -31.33 -4.17 25.19
CA GLY A 152 -30.66 -5.29 25.85
C GLY A 152 -29.14 -5.30 25.64
N ALA A 153 -28.56 -4.21 25.11
CA ALA A 153 -27.11 -4.10 24.85
C ALA A 153 -26.27 -4.27 26.13
N LEU A 154 -26.83 -3.83 27.26
CA LEU A 154 -26.22 -3.96 28.58
C LEU A 154 -26.39 -5.33 29.22
N ASP A 155 -27.23 -6.21 28.65
CA ASP A 155 -27.56 -7.53 29.22
C ASP A 155 -26.76 -8.67 28.59
N GLY A 156 -25.73 -8.36 27.78
CA GLY A 156 -24.86 -9.34 27.11
C GLY A 156 -25.59 -10.22 26.08
N LYS A 157 -26.81 -9.85 25.67
CA LYS A 157 -27.69 -10.64 24.77
C LYS A 157 -27.85 -10.07 23.36
N LEU A 158 -27.09 -9.05 22.99
CA LEU A 158 -27.00 -8.61 21.60
C LEU A 158 -25.87 -9.37 20.92
N ASN A 159 -26.23 -10.20 19.93
CA ASN A 159 -25.31 -10.79 18.99
C ASN A 159 -24.33 -9.71 18.51
N SER A 160 -23.05 -10.03 18.64
CA SER A 160 -21.87 -9.25 18.25
C SER A 160 -21.85 -8.80 16.78
N ASP A 161 -22.87 -9.08 15.97
CA ASP A 161 -22.80 -8.93 14.52
C ASP A 161 -23.51 -7.66 14.01
N SER A 162 -24.35 -7.00 14.81
CA SER A 162 -25.21 -5.90 14.32
C SER A 162 -24.80 -4.49 14.78
N LEU A 163 -23.89 -4.36 15.75
CA LEU A 163 -23.35 -3.07 16.23
C LEU A 163 -21.93 -2.75 15.73
N VAL A 164 -21.26 -3.72 15.09
CA VAL A 164 -19.83 -3.61 14.74
C VAL A 164 -19.57 -2.62 13.61
N MET A 165 -20.46 -2.44 12.64
CA MET A 165 -20.14 -1.60 11.47
C MET A 165 -19.96 -0.11 11.76
N ASN A 166 -20.58 0.45 12.82
CA ASN A 166 -20.42 1.86 13.17
C ASN A 166 -19.35 2.13 14.24
N GLN A 167 -18.89 1.10 14.97
CA GLN A 167 -17.86 1.23 16.01
C GLN A 167 -16.45 0.88 15.50
N THR A 168 -16.31 0.14 14.40
CA THR A 168 -15.00 -0.25 13.83
C THR A 168 -14.28 0.86 13.08
N GLY A 169 -14.96 1.95 12.70
CA GLY A 169 -14.38 3.01 11.87
C GLY A 169 -13.18 3.75 12.49
N ASN A 170 -13.00 3.67 13.81
CA ASN A 170 -11.93 4.37 14.54
C ASN A 170 -10.97 3.44 15.30
N LEU A 171 -11.16 2.12 15.24
CA LEU A 171 -10.27 1.16 15.89
C LEU A 171 -9.02 0.94 15.03
N SER A 172 -7.86 0.74 15.67
CA SER A 172 -6.63 0.44 14.96
C SER A 172 -6.67 -0.98 14.36
N LEU A 173 -5.80 -1.26 13.39
CA LEU A 173 -5.66 -2.60 12.83
C LEU A 173 -5.33 -3.65 13.91
N GLU A 174 -4.49 -3.31 14.88
CA GLU A 174 -4.14 -4.21 15.98
C GLU A 174 -5.36 -4.59 16.84
N GLN A 175 -6.29 -3.65 17.03
CA GLN A 175 -7.51 -3.89 17.80
C GLN A 175 -8.55 -4.68 17.00
N ILE A 176 -8.68 -4.41 15.69
CA ILE A 176 -9.66 -5.05 14.80
C ILE A 176 -9.21 -6.45 14.37
N ASP A 177 -7.96 -6.58 13.95
CA ASP A 177 -7.38 -7.80 13.43
C ASP A 177 -5.92 -7.97 13.88
N PRO A 178 -5.70 -8.42 15.14
CA PRO A 178 -4.37 -8.67 15.68
C PRO A 178 -3.55 -9.67 14.84
N ALA A 179 -4.23 -10.60 14.15
CA ALA A 179 -3.56 -11.62 13.34
C ALA A 179 -2.92 -10.99 12.09
N ILE A 180 -3.67 -10.13 11.39
CA ILE A 180 -3.13 -9.36 10.25
C ILE A 180 -2.09 -8.35 10.72
N PHE A 181 -2.30 -7.69 11.85
CA PHE A 181 -1.27 -6.82 12.44
C PHE A 181 0.04 -7.58 12.68
N GLN A 182 -0.01 -8.75 13.32
CA GLN A 182 1.18 -9.56 13.57
C GLN A 182 1.85 -10.05 12.29
N ALA A 183 1.07 -10.40 11.25
CA ALA A 183 1.61 -10.76 9.95
C ALA A 183 2.40 -9.60 9.31
N ILE A 184 1.89 -8.37 9.40
CA ILE A 184 2.58 -7.15 8.94
C ILE A 184 3.86 -6.91 9.74
N GLN A 185 3.83 -7.06 11.07
CA GLN A 185 5.04 -6.91 11.91
C GLN A 185 6.10 -7.96 11.57
N ASN A 186 5.69 -9.21 11.32
CA ASN A 186 6.60 -10.28 10.92
C ASN A 186 7.24 -10.01 9.55
N GLU A 187 6.48 -9.51 8.57
CA GLU A 187 7.03 -9.14 7.26
C GLU A 187 7.96 -7.92 7.36
N ARG A 188 7.61 -6.91 8.18
CA ARG A 188 8.50 -5.78 8.47
C ARG A 188 9.84 -6.26 9.03
N LYS A 189 9.80 -7.20 9.98
CA LYS A 189 11.01 -7.82 10.54
C LYS A 189 11.81 -8.57 9.48
N ARG A 190 11.16 -9.36 8.62
CA ARG A 190 11.82 -10.08 7.52
C ARG A 190 12.55 -9.11 6.58
N GLN A 191 11.87 -8.06 6.11
CA GLN A 191 12.47 -7.05 5.22
C GLN A 191 13.62 -6.28 5.88
N LEU A 192 13.54 -6.07 7.20
CA LEU A 192 14.60 -5.42 7.96
C LEU A 192 15.84 -6.32 8.09
N GLU A 193 15.65 -7.60 8.45
CA GLU A 193 16.74 -8.52 8.77
C GLU A 193 17.36 -9.19 7.52
N ASN A 194 16.61 -9.34 6.43
CA ASN A 194 17.07 -10.01 5.21
C ASN A 194 17.73 -9.05 4.20
N ILE A 195 18.52 -9.63 3.29
CA ILE A 195 19.03 -8.97 2.09
C ILE A 195 18.10 -9.30 0.92
N GLU A 196 17.38 -8.28 0.42
CA GLU A 196 16.43 -8.42 -0.67
C GLU A 196 17.09 -8.18 -2.04
N LEU A 197 17.20 -9.23 -2.85
CA LEU A 197 17.81 -9.20 -4.19
C LEU A 197 16.82 -9.57 -5.31
N ILE A 198 15.52 -9.66 -5.02
CA ILE A 198 14.52 -9.84 -6.08
C ILE A 198 14.51 -8.59 -6.97
N ALA A 199 14.93 -8.73 -8.23
CA ALA A 199 15.13 -7.62 -9.16
C ALA A 199 13.87 -6.78 -9.51
N SER A 200 12.68 -7.25 -9.11
CA SER A 200 11.40 -6.55 -9.28
C SER A 200 10.86 -5.94 -7.99
N GLU A 201 11.58 -6.08 -6.89
CA GLU A 201 11.20 -5.49 -5.60
C GLU A 201 11.98 -4.23 -5.29
N ASN A 202 11.40 -3.43 -4.40
CA ASN A 202 11.98 -2.21 -3.88
C ASN A 202 11.23 -1.82 -2.60
N PHE A 203 11.83 -0.97 -1.77
CA PHE A 203 11.16 -0.37 -0.62
C PHE A 203 10.67 1.02 -0.99
N THR A 204 9.35 1.23 -0.95
CA THR A 204 8.77 2.55 -1.25
C THR A 204 8.90 3.49 -0.07
N SER A 205 8.68 4.78 -0.28
CA SER A 205 8.78 5.76 0.80
C SER A 205 7.58 5.71 1.72
N ARG A 206 7.76 6.17 2.97
CA ARG A 206 6.65 6.37 3.91
C ARG A 206 5.56 7.28 3.34
N ALA A 207 5.93 8.33 2.61
CA ALA A 207 4.97 9.24 1.98
C ALA A 207 4.10 8.54 0.93
N VAL A 208 4.68 7.63 0.13
CA VAL A 208 3.90 6.78 -0.79
C VAL A 208 2.93 5.88 -0.04
N MET A 209 3.36 5.26 1.08
CA MET A 209 2.50 4.41 1.90
C MET A 209 1.36 5.19 2.58
N GLU A 210 1.64 6.40 3.08
CA GLU A 210 0.63 7.29 3.67
C GLU A 210 -0.45 7.68 2.65
N ALA A 211 -0.06 8.01 1.41
CA ALA A 211 -1.02 8.28 0.34
C ALA A 211 -1.84 7.03 -0.06
N GLN A 212 -1.19 5.87 -0.12
CA GLN A 212 -1.81 4.58 -0.44
C GLN A 212 -2.87 4.17 0.59
N GLY A 213 -2.62 4.42 1.88
CA GLY A 213 -3.53 4.09 2.99
C GLY A 213 -4.56 5.18 3.34
N SER A 214 -4.80 6.14 2.43
CA SER A 214 -5.62 7.32 2.72
C SER A 214 -7.11 7.15 2.37
N VAL A 215 -7.92 8.13 2.78
CA VAL A 215 -9.37 8.22 2.51
C VAL A 215 -9.74 8.23 1.03
N LEU A 216 -8.77 8.46 0.13
CA LEU A 216 -8.95 8.36 -1.31
C LEU A 216 -9.39 6.96 -1.75
N THR A 217 -9.21 5.93 -0.91
CA THR A 217 -9.75 4.59 -1.14
C THR A 217 -11.27 4.54 -1.24
N ASN A 218 -11.96 5.48 -0.58
CA ASN A 218 -13.43 5.51 -0.51
C ASN A 218 -14.08 6.09 -1.78
N LYS A 219 -13.31 6.81 -2.62
CA LYS A 219 -13.89 7.60 -3.70
C LYS A 219 -13.96 6.82 -5.01
N TYR A 220 -15.19 6.57 -5.47
CA TYR A 220 -15.47 6.10 -6.82
C TYR A 220 -15.43 7.27 -7.82
N ALA A 221 -14.58 7.19 -8.84
CA ALA A 221 -14.27 8.31 -9.75
C ALA A 221 -14.12 7.88 -11.23
N GLU A 222 -15.06 7.07 -11.74
CA GLU A 222 -15.05 6.64 -13.14
C GLU A 222 -15.03 7.82 -14.14
N GLY A 223 -14.32 7.62 -15.25
CA GLY A 223 -13.99 8.67 -16.21
C GLY A 223 -12.62 9.27 -15.96
N TYR A 224 -12.41 10.49 -16.43
CA TYR A 224 -11.13 11.21 -16.39
C TYR A 224 -11.31 12.59 -15.74
N PRO A 225 -10.24 13.27 -15.31
CA PRO A 225 -10.34 14.62 -14.72
C PRO A 225 -11.22 15.57 -15.56
N GLY A 226 -12.17 16.24 -14.92
CA GLY A 226 -13.15 17.12 -15.57
C GLY A 226 -14.25 16.42 -16.40
N ARG A 227 -14.19 15.10 -16.57
CA ARG A 227 -15.15 14.28 -17.35
C ARG A 227 -15.46 12.97 -16.60
N ARG A 228 -16.05 13.12 -15.41
CA ARG A 228 -16.41 12.01 -14.52
C ARG A 228 -17.86 11.59 -14.71
N TRP A 229 -18.14 10.31 -14.45
CA TRP A 229 -19.50 9.76 -14.41
C TRP A 229 -20.23 10.06 -13.10
N TYR A 230 -19.50 10.42 -12.05
CA TYR A 230 -20.01 10.71 -10.71
C TYR A 230 -19.56 12.09 -10.22
N GLY A 231 -20.42 12.74 -9.41
CA GLY A 231 -20.08 14.00 -8.73
C GLY A 231 -19.11 13.83 -7.55
N GLY A 232 -18.66 14.95 -6.97
CA GLY A 232 -17.77 14.97 -5.80
C GLY A 232 -16.33 14.53 -6.08
N CYS A 233 -15.83 14.77 -7.30
CA CYS A 233 -14.50 14.38 -7.74
C CYS A 233 -13.47 15.53 -7.72
N GLU A 234 -13.83 16.71 -7.21
CA GLU A 234 -12.99 17.91 -7.26
C GLU A 234 -11.57 17.73 -6.71
N PHE A 235 -11.39 16.94 -5.64
CA PHE A 235 -10.07 16.71 -5.04
C PHE A 235 -9.32 15.52 -5.64
N VAL A 236 -10.05 14.49 -6.10
CA VAL A 236 -9.40 13.33 -6.74
C VAL A 236 -8.92 13.67 -8.15
N ASP A 237 -9.58 14.60 -8.83
CA ASP A 237 -9.13 15.17 -10.09
C ASP A 237 -7.79 15.89 -9.94
N VAL A 238 -7.57 16.61 -8.82
CA VAL A 238 -6.27 17.23 -8.52
C VAL A 238 -5.17 16.16 -8.39
N ALA A 239 -5.43 15.09 -7.64
CA ALA A 239 -4.45 14.01 -7.44
C ALA A 239 -4.10 13.31 -8.75
N GLU A 240 -5.11 13.02 -9.59
CA GLU A 240 -4.90 12.37 -10.89
C GLU A 240 -4.19 13.29 -11.88
N GLN A 241 -4.56 14.58 -11.95
CA GLN A 241 -3.90 15.54 -12.82
C GLN A 241 -2.43 15.73 -12.42
N LEU A 242 -2.12 15.80 -11.12
CA LEU A 242 -0.74 15.85 -10.63
C LEU A 242 0.05 14.60 -11.01
N ALA A 243 -0.56 13.40 -10.94
CA ALA A 243 0.09 12.17 -11.38
C ALA A 243 0.40 12.20 -12.89
N ILE A 244 -0.56 12.64 -13.71
CA ILE A 244 -0.40 12.76 -15.16
C ILE A 244 0.71 13.76 -15.49
N ASP A 245 0.64 14.98 -14.97
CA ASP A 245 1.60 16.05 -15.29
C ASP A 245 3.03 15.69 -14.87
N ARG A 246 3.19 15.07 -13.68
CA ARG A 246 4.49 14.63 -13.19
C ARG A 246 5.04 13.49 -14.03
N ALA A 247 4.22 12.51 -14.43
CA ALA A 247 4.65 11.43 -15.31
C ALA A 247 5.04 11.95 -16.70
N LYS A 248 4.26 12.87 -17.29
CA LYS A 248 4.60 13.53 -18.55
C LYS A 248 5.96 14.22 -18.46
N LYS A 249 6.18 14.98 -17.39
CA LYS A 249 7.47 15.66 -17.14
C LYS A 249 8.62 14.67 -16.96
N LEU A 250 8.39 13.58 -16.23
CA LEU A 250 9.42 12.59 -15.90
C LEU A 250 9.91 11.81 -17.13
N PHE A 251 8.99 11.43 -18.02
CA PHE A 251 9.30 10.57 -19.17
C PHE A 251 9.35 11.31 -20.51
N GLY A 252 8.99 12.60 -20.54
CA GLY A 252 8.87 13.37 -21.78
C GLY A 252 7.71 12.91 -22.66
N ALA A 253 6.64 12.38 -22.06
CA ALA A 253 5.50 11.83 -22.78
C ALA A 253 4.43 12.89 -23.10
N GLU A 254 3.82 12.79 -24.28
CA GLU A 254 2.76 13.70 -24.72
C GLU A 254 1.38 13.32 -24.16
N HIS A 255 1.10 12.02 -24.02
CA HIS A 255 -0.07 11.48 -23.32
C HIS A 255 0.35 10.45 -22.27
N VAL A 256 -0.32 10.48 -21.11
CA VAL A 256 -0.12 9.51 -20.03
C VAL A 256 -1.47 9.14 -19.44
N ASN A 257 -1.72 7.83 -19.33
CA ASN A 257 -2.80 7.28 -18.54
C ASN A 257 -2.24 6.60 -17.27
N VAL A 258 -2.60 7.13 -16.10
CA VAL A 258 -2.12 6.68 -14.78
C VAL A 258 -3.09 5.75 -14.06
N GLN A 259 -4.23 5.42 -14.66
CA GLN A 259 -5.27 4.60 -14.04
C GLN A 259 -5.03 3.07 -14.01
N PRO A 260 -4.13 2.45 -14.81
CA PRO A 260 -3.96 1.00 -14.73
C PRO A 260 -3.61 0.53 -13.31
N HIS A 261 -4.34 -0.46 -12.79
CA HIS A 261 -4.11 -0.97 -11.41
C HIS A 261 -2.83 -1.80 -11.32
N SER A 262 -2.31 -2.28 -12.45
CA SER A 262 -1.08 -3.06 -12.55
C SER A 262 -0.41 -2.92 -13.93
N GLY A 263 0.83 -3.37 -14.06
CA GLY A 263 1.51 -3.45 -15.36
C GLY A 263 0.79 -4.36 -16.36
N SER A 264 0.21 -5.49 -15.88
CA SER A 264 -0.54 -6.40 -16.74
C SER A 264 -1.78 -5.75 -17.35
N GLN A 265 -2.50 -4.91 -16.60
CA GLN A 265 -3.64 -4.16 -17.13
C GLN A 265 -3.21 -3.02 -18.04
N ALA A 266 -2.06 -2.37 -17.78
CA ALA A 266 -1.50 -1.38 -18.70
C ALA A 266 -1.19 -2.03 -20.06
N ASN A 267 -0.57 -3.21 -20.06
CA ASN A 267 -0.29 -3.98 -21.27
C ASN A 267 -1.57 -4.43 -21.96
N MET A 268 -2.58 -4.89 -21.20
CA MET A 268 -3.90 -5.27 -21.74
C MET A 268 -4.58 -4.12 -22.46
N ALA A 269 -4.57 -2.91 -21.89
CA ALA A 269 -5.15 -1.73 -22.53
C ALA A 269 -4.47 -1.41 -23.87
N VAL A 270 -3.14 -1.52 -23.95
CA VAL A 270 -2.39 -1.34 -25.21
C VAL A 270 -2.82 -2.37 -26.24
N TYR A 271 -2.76 -3.67 -25.91
CA TYR A 271 -3.14 -4.73 -26.83
C TYR A 271 -4.58 -4.56 -27.35
N PHE A 272 -5.54 -4.30 -26.46
CA PHE A 272 -6.95 -4.16 -26.84
C PHE A 272 -7.24 -2.87 -27.62
N SER A 273 -6.37 -1.87 -27.54
CA SER A 273 -6.58 -0.60 -28.25
C SER A 273 -6.29 -0.68 -29.75
N VAL A 274 -5.49 -1.66 -30.20
CA VAL A 274 -5.02 -1.75 -31.59
C VAL A 274 -5.05 -3.15 -32.19
N LEU A 275 -5.23 -4.21 -31.40
CA LEU A 275 -5.27 -5.59 -31.88
C LEU A 275 -6.65 -6.22 -31.77
N GLN A 276 -6.94 -7.13 -32.69
CA GLN A 276 -8.06 -8.06 -32.67
C GLN A 276 -7.59 -9.47 -32.29
N PRO A 277 -8.45 -10.31 -31.67
CA PRO A 277 -8.12 -11.72 -31.47
C PRO A 277 -7.70 -12.40 -32.78
N GLY A 278 -6.63 -13.18 -32.75
CA GLY A 278 -6.01 -13.79 -33.92
C GLY A 278 -4.92 -12.94 -34.59
N ASP A 279 -4.80 -11.66 -34.27
CA ASP A 279 -3.66 -10.85 -34.76
C ASP A 279 -2.33 -11.45 -34.31
N ARG A 280 -1.31 -11.30 -35.16
CA ARG A 280 0.05 -11.77 -34.87
C ARG A 280 0.82 -10.76 -34.03
N ILE A 281 1.48 -11.26 -32.99
CA ILE A 281 2.44 -10.48 -32.20
C ILE A 281 3.82 -11.15 -32.22
N LEU A 282 4.86 -10.34 -32.33
CA LEU A 282 6.26 -10.79 -32.25
C LEU A 282 6.88 -10.27 -30.95
N THR A 283 7.26 -11.17 -30.06
CA THR A 283 7.63 -10.84 -28.67
C THR A 283 8.86 -11.60 -28.20
N MET A 284 9.53 -11.11 -27.15
CA MET A 284 10.68 -11.82 -26.58
C MET A 284 10.23 -13.12 -25.90
N ASP A 285 10.92 -14.23 -26.18
CA ASP A 285 10.68 -15.51 -25.51
C ASP A 285 10.86 -15.38 -23.98
N LEU A 286 9.93 -15.95 -23.21
CA LEU A 286 9.97 -15.93 -21.74
C LEU A 286 11.26 -16.56 -21.19
N SER A 287 11.71 -17.67 -21.77
CA SER A 287 12.95 -18.36 -21.36
C SER A 287 14.21 -17.55 -21.67
N HIS A 288 14.10 -16.57 -22.56
CA HIS A 288 15.20 -15.70 -22.97
C HIS A 288 15.15 -14.31 -22.33
N GLY A 289 14.18 -14.05 -21.45
CA GLY A 289 14.09 -12.81 -20.68
C GLY A 289 12.77 -12.04 -20.79
N GLY A 290 11.83 -12.50 -21.62
CA GLY A 290 10.52 -11.89 -21.81
C GLY A 290 9.64 -11.87 -20.54
N HIS A 291 8.40 -11.41 -20.68
CA HIS A 291 7.41 -11.40 -19.59
C HIS A 291 6.14 -12.17 -19.97
N LEU A 292 5.41 -12.65 -18.97
CA LEU A 292 4.18 -13.42 -19.17
C LEU A 292 3.13 -12.71 -20.04
N THR A 293 3.01 -11.39 -19.88
CA THR A 293 2.04 -10.56 -20.64
C THR A 293 2.45 -10.30 -22.08
N HIS A 294 3.61 -10.80 -22.52
CA HIS A 294 4.11 -10.62 -23.88
C HIS A 294 3.86 -11.90 -24.69
N GLY A 295 2.70 -12.53 -24.52
CA GLY A 295 2.29 -13.68 -25.34
C GLY A 295 2.44 -15.06 -24.70
N ASN A 296 2.68 -15.18 -23.38
CA ASN A 296 2.64 -16.50 -22.76
C ASN A 296 1.22 -17.10 -22.83
N LYS A 297 1.10 -18.38 -23.21
CA LYS A 297 -0.19 -19.10 -23.38
C LYS A 297 -1.08 -19.10 -22.13
N ALA A 298 -0.51 -18.98 -20.93
CA ALA A 298 -1.28 -18.90 -19.70
C ALA A 298 -1.93 -17.51 -19.50
N ASN A 299 -1.39 -16.47 -20.13
CA ASN A 299 -1.83 -15.08 -20.04
C ASN A 299 -2.85 -14.72 -21.14
N PHE A 300 -3.65 -13.66 -20.94
CA PHE A 300 -4.62 -13.19 -21.95
C PHE A 300 -3.98 -12.97 -23.32
N SER A 301 -2.77 -12.41 -23.36
CA SER A 301 -2.07 -12.10 -24.61
C SER A 301 -1.78 -13.37 -25.43
N GLY A 302 -1.35 -14.46 -24.78
CA GLY A 302 -1.07 -15.71 -25.48
C GLY A 302 -2.30 -16.58 -25.73
N ARG A 303 -3.46 -16.24 -25.14
CA ARG A 303 -4.75 -16.88 -25.43
C ARG A 303 -5.47 -16.23 -26.61
N LEU A 304 -5.30 -14.92 -26.78
CA LEU A 304 -6.07 -14.13 -27.75
C LEU A 304 -5.33 -13.93 -29.07
N TYR A 305 -3.99 -13.89 -29.07
CA TYR A 305 -3.19 -13.54 -30.24
C TYR A 305 -2.35 -14.71 -30.74
N GLU A 306 -1.97 -14.68 -32.03
CA GLU A 306 -0.97 -15.60 -32.57
C GLU A 306 0.42 -15.11 -32.18
N VAL A 307 1.15 -15.89 -31.39
CA VAL A 307 2.42 -15.46 -30.78
C VAL A 307 3.60 -16.06 -31.50
N ILE A 308 4.50 -15.19 -31.96
CA ILE A 308 5.81 -15.52 -32.50
C ILE A 308 6.87 -15.00 -31.52
N HIS A 309 7.88 -15.82 -31.22
CA HIS A 309 8.92 -15.46 -30.27
C HIS A 309 10.26 -15.19 -30.94
N TYR A 310 10.81 -13.98 -30.74
CA TYR A 310 12.23 -13.72 -30.97
C TYR A 310 13.04 -14.00 -29.69
N GLY A 311 14.35 -14.18 -29.84
CA GLY A 311 15.21 -14.57 -28.73
C GLY A 311 16.55 -13.85 -28.74
N VAL A 312 17.48 -14.45 -28.00
CA VAL A 312 18.88 -14.04 -27.95
C VAL A 312 19.75 -15.00 -28.77
N SER A 313 20.92 -14.54 -29.20
CA SER A 313 21.93 -15.39 -29.84
C SER A 313 22.53 -16.39 -28.83
N ARG A 314 22.88 -17.59 -29.30
CA ARG A 314 23.62 -18.59 -28.51
C ARG A 314 25.05 -18.17 -28.15
N GLU A 315 25.63 -17.29 -28.94
CA GLU A 315 27.04 -16.88 -28.80
C GLU A 315 27.18 -15.74 -27.79
N THR A 316 26.30 -14.74 -27.89
CA THR A 316 26.40 -13.51 -27.09
C THR A 316 25.38 -13.47 -25.95
N GLU A 317 24.31 -14.26 -26.03
CA GLU A 317 23.14 -14.20 -25.14
C GLU A 317 22.49 -12.80 -25.11
N GLN A 318 22.66 -12.04 -26.19
CA GLN A 318 22.03 -10.75 -26.45
C GLN A 318 20.98 -10.89 -27.56
N ILE A 319 19.99 -9.99 -27.60
CA ILE A 319 18.93 -10.00 -28.62
C ILE A 319 19.55 -10.08 -30.02
N ASP A 320 19.08 -11.06 -30.80
CA ASP A 320 19.48 -11.23 -32.19
C ASP A 320 18.58 -10.38 -33.08
N TYR A 321 19.01 -9.14 -33.37
CA TYR A 321 18.21 -8.18 -34.13
C TYR A 321 18.07 -8.57 -35.61
N ASP A 322 19.02 -9.29 -36.18
CA ASP A 322 18.98 -9.73 -37.57
C ASP A 322 17.95 -10.86 -37.75
N LEU A 323 17.95 -11.81 -36.81
CA LEU A 323 16.90 -12.83 -36.75
C LEU A 323 15.54 -12.19 -36.48
N LEU A 324 15.46 -11.22 -35.55
CA LEU A 324 14.22 -10.50 -35.27
C LEU A 324 13.68 -9.81 -36.53
N ALA A 325 14.54 -9.14 -37.30
CA ALA A 325 14.16 -8.52 -38.57
C ALA A 325 13.64 -9.53 -39.59
N THR A 326 14.36 -10.64 -39.77
CA THR A 326 13.96 -11.74 -40.66
C THR A 326 12.58 -12.30 -40.27
N MET A 327 12.37 -12.54 -38.98
CA MET A 327 11.10 -13.04 -38.45
C MET A 327 9.96 -12.03 -38.64
N ALA A 328 10.22 -10.74 -38.44
CA ALA A 328 9.24 -9.69 -38.68
C ALA A 328 8.78 -9.71 -40.14
N GLU A 329 9.71 -9.76 -41.10
CA GLU A 329 9.40 -9.81 -42.54
C GLU A 329 8.61 -11.06 -42.93
N GLN A 330 8.99 -12.22 -42.38
CA GLN A 330 8.36 -13.51 -42.66
C GLN A 330 6.93 -13.60 -42.10
N HIS A 331 6.72 -13.14 -40.87
CA HIS A 331 5.45 -13.33 -40.17
C HIS A 331 4.50 -12.13 -40.29
N ARG A 332 5.02 -10.95 -40.65
CA ARG A 332 4.28 -9.67 -40.75
C ARG A 332 3.38 -9.44 -39.53
N PRO A 333 3.95 -9.39 -38.31
CA PRO A 333 3.16 -9.21 -37.09
C PRO A 333 2.46 -7.85 -37.11
N ARG A 334 1.29 -7.76 -36.47
CA ARG A 334 0.59 -6.49 -36.26
C ARG A 334 1.30 -5.62 -35.22
N MET A 335 1.99 -6.25 -34.27
CA MET A 335 2.74 -5.58 -33.21
C MET A 335 4.04 -6.32 -32.89
N ILE A 336 5.11 -5.55 -32.69
CA ILE A 336 6.36 -6.02 -32.10
C ILE A 336 6.42 -5.49 -30.66
N THR A 337 6.60 -6.38 -29.70
CA THR A 337 6.76 -6.02 -28.29
C THR A 337 8.23 -6.08 -27.88
N ALA A 338 8.74 -5.01 -27.28
CA ALA A 338 10.06 -4.96 -26.64
C ALA A 338 9.92 -4.74 -25.12
N GLY A 339 10.98 -5.05 -24.38
CA GLY A 339 10.97 -5.01 -22.92
C GLY A 339 11.17 -6.40 -22.33
N ALA A 340 11.69 -6.47 -21.11
CA ALA A 340 12.13 -7.72 -20.53
C ALA A 340 12.00 -7.73 -19.00
N SER A 341 11.79 -8.93 -18.45
CA SER A 341 11.86 -9.19 -17.01
C SER A 341 13.24 -9.67 -16.56
N ALA A 342 13.98 -10.31 -17.46
CA ALA A 342 15.23 -10.99 -17.16
C ALA A 342 16.21 -10.86 -18.34
N TYR A 343 16.52 -9.62 -18.71
CA TYR A 343 17.53 -9.31 -19.72
C TYR A 343 18.51 -8.28 -19.14
N PRO A 344 19.80 -8.62 -18.94
CA PRO A 344 20.74 -7.78 -18.22
C PRO A 344 21.41 -6.70 -19.09
N ARG A 345 21.05 -6.59 -20.38
CA ARG A 345 21.68 -5.67 -21.33
C ARG A 345 20.72 -4.56 -21.77
N VAL A 346 21.26 -3.55 -22.43
CA VAL A 346 20.46 -2.49 -23.08
C VAL A 346 19.70 -3.06 -24.28
N ILE A 347 18.45 -2.65 -24.44
CA ILE A 347 17.65 -2.91 -25.65
C ILE A 347 17.76 -1.69 -26.56
N ASP A 348 18.10 -1.90 -27.83
CA ASP A 348 18.17 -0.84 -28.83
C ASP A 348 16.78 -0.54 -29.37
N PHE A 349 16.11 0.45 -28.75
CA PHE A 349 14.77 0.84 -29.15
C PHE A 349 14.70 1.47 -30.55
N LYS A 350 15.80 2.08 -31.05
CA LYS A 350 15.84 2.60 -32.42
C LYS A 350 15.85 1.44 -33.40
N LYS A 351 16.66 0.42 -33.15
CA LYS A 351 16.66 -0.78 -33.98
C LYS A 351 15.32 -1.50 -33.97
N MET A 352 14.67 -1.58 -32.82
CA MET A 352 13.30 -2.12 -32.71
C MET A 352 12.30 -1.33 -33.55
N ARG A 353 12.41 0.01 -33.60
CA ARG A 353 11.56 0.88 -34.44
C ARG A 353 11.81 0.65 -35.92
N GLU A 354 13.07 0.60 -36.35
CA GLU A 354 13.42 0.28 -37.74
C GLU A 354 12.77 -1.03 -38.21
N ILE A 355 12.84 -2.07 -37.38
CA ILE A 355 12.27 -3.38 -37.70
C ILE A 355 10.74 -3.34 -37.73
N ALA A 356 10.11 -2.60 -36.80
CA ALA A 356 8.67 -2.43 -36.82
C ALA A 356 8.19 -1.65 -38.06
N ASP A 357 8.93 -0.62 -38.48
CA ASP A 357 8.64 0.17 -39.69
C ASP A 357 8.76 -0.65 -40.97
N LEU A 358 9.75 -1.54 -41.05
CA LEU A 358 9.98 -2.42 -42.20
C LEU A 358 8.73 -3.22 -42.60
N VAL A 359 7.90 -3.58 -41.63
CA VAL A 359 6.71 -4.41 -41.83
C VAL A 359 5.39 -3.70 -41.50
N GLY A 360 5.45 -2.41 -41.14
CA GLY A 360 4.27 -1.63 -40.76
C GLY A 360 3.61 -2.09 -39.45
N ALA A 361 4.39 -2.64 -38.51
CA ALA A 361 3.91 -3.06 -37.20
C ALA A 361 3.90 -1.90 -36.19
N TYR A 362 3.00 -1.98 -35.21
CA TYR A 362 3.11 -1.14 -34.00
C TYR A 362 4.33 -1.56 -33.18
N LEU A 363 5.08 -0.60 -32.66
CA LEU A 363 6.09 -0.85 -31.64
C LEU A 363 5.51 -0.57 -30.25
N PHE A 364 5.45 -1.61 -29.42
CA PHE A 364 5.05 -1.54 -28.02
C PHE A 364 6.25 -1.87 -27.12
N VAL A 365 6.63 -0.96 -26.22
CA VAL A 365 7.76 -1.16 -25.29
C VAL A 365 7.32 -1.16 -23.82
N ASP A 366 7.58 -2.24 -23.10
CA ASP A 366 7.36 -2.33 -21.65
C ASP A 366 8.67 -2.06 -20.89
N ILE A 367 8.77 -0.90 -20.23
CA ILE A 367 9.95 -0.50 -19.46
C ILE A 367 9.85 -0.83 -17.97
N ALA A 368 8.91 -1.66 -17.54
CA ALA A 368 8.57 -1.88 -16.13
C ALA A 368 9.77 -2.05 -15.18
N HIS A 369 10.77 -2.82 -15.59
CA HIS A 369 11.97 -3.07 -14.79
C HIS A 369 12.96 -1.89 -14.77
N ILE A 370 13.10 -1.17 -15.87
CA ILE A 370 14.09 -0.10 -16.05
C ILE A 370 13.47 1.31 -15.96
N ALA A 371 12.21 1.43 -15.55
CA ALA A 371 11.48 2.69 -15.52
C ALA A 371 12.18 3.80 -14.76
N GLY A 372 12.77 3.49 -13.60
CA GLY A 372 13.58 4.44 -12.83
C GLY A 372 14.84 4.87 -13.58
N LEU A 373 15.52 3.93 -14.24
CA LEU A 373 16.73 4.19 -15.02
C LEU A 373 16.46 5.05 -16.26
N VAL A 374 15.31 4.82 -16.92
CA VAL A 374 14.83 5.65 -18.03
C VAL A 374 14.48 7.05 -17.55
N ALA A 375 13.72 7.16 -16.45
CA ALA A 375 13.36 8.44 -15.84
C ALA A 375 14.58 9.28 -15.42
N ALA A 376 15.66 8.63 -14.97
CA ALA A 376 16.92 9.29 -14.62
C ALA A 376 17.83 9.60 -15.82
N GLY A 377 17.46 9.17 -17.03
CA GLY A 377 18.27 9.33 -18.25
C GLY A 377 19.54 8.48 -18.29
N ILE A 378 19.59 7.39 -17.52
CA ILE A 378 20.71 6.43 -17.51
C ILE A 378 20.50 5.39 -18.62
N HIS A 379 19.26 5.01 -18.87
CA HIS A 379 18.85 4.19 -20.00
C HIS A 379 18.19 5.03 -21.09
N ALA A 380 18.32 4.58 -22.34
CA ALA A 380 17.61 5.18 -23.46
C ALA A 380 16.08 5.16 -23.23
N SER A 381 15.40 6.25 -23.57
CA SER A 381 13.94 6.32 -23.50
C SER A 381 13.32 5.81 -24.80
N PRO A 382 12.33 4.90 -24.76
CA PRO A 382 11.52 4.55 -25.92
C PRO A 382 10.39 5.56 -26.18
N VAL A 383 10.17 6.53 -25.29
CA VAL A 383 9.13 7.57 -25.47
C VAL A 383 9.52 8.46 -26.66
N GLY A 384 8.58 8.65 -27.57
CA GLY A 384 8.82 9.32 -28.86
C GLY A 384 9.38 8.41 -29.96
N ILE A 385 9.79 7.18 -29.63
CA ILE A 385 10.22 6.14 -30.59
C ILE A 385 9.11 5.11 -30.78
N ALA A 386 8.62 4.54 -29.68
CA ALA A 386 7.55 3.56 -29.68
C ALA A 386 6.18 4.22 -29.84
N ASP A 387 5.21 3.46 -30.36
CA ASP A 387 3.81 3.90 -30.44
C ASP A 387 3.16 3.85 -29.05
N PHE A 388 3.57 2.86 -28.26
CA PHE A 388 3.12 2.66 -26.89
C PHE A 388 4.30 2.34 -25.98
N VAL A 389 4.33 2.96 -24.80
CA VAL A 389 5.25 2.62 -23.73
C VAL A 389 4.46 2.33 -22.46
N THR A 390 4.66 1.18 -21.83
CA THR A 390 4.04 0.88 -20.54
C THR A 390 5.10 0.72 -19.46
N THR A 391 4.67 0.89 -18.21
CA THR A 391 5.52 0.59 -17.07
C THR A 391 4.71 0.23 -15.84
N THR A 392 5.33 -0.52 -14.94
CA THR A 392 4.94 -0.55 -13.53
C THR A 392 5.55 0.60 -12.74
N THR A 393 4.96 0.92 -11.58
CA THR A 393 5.46 2.00 -10.71
C THR A 393 6.28 1.53 -9.50
N HIS A 394 6.34 0.24 -9.20
CA HIS A 394 6.88 -0.30 -7.92
C HIS A 394 8.29 -0.92 -7.98
N LYS A 395 8.89 -1.03 -9.17
CA LYS A 395 10.22 -1.65 -9.35
C LYS A 395 11.33 -0.61 -9.11
N SER A 396 12.20 -0.37 -10.10
CA SER A 396 13.22 0.69 -10.03
C SER A 396 12.65 2.09 -9.81
N LEU A 397 11.38 2.33 -10.15
CA LEU A 397 10.71 3.62 -9.92
C LEU A 397 10.28 3.85 -8.45
N ARG A 398 10.29 2.79 -7.61
CA ARG A 398 10.12 2.87 -6.14
C ARG A 398 8.78 3.45 -5.64
N GLY A 399 7.73 3.39 -6.46
CA GLY A 399 6.37 3.83 -6.11
C GLY A 399 5.44 2.73 -5.62
N PRO A 400 4.12 2.99 -5.59
CA PRO A 400 3.13 1.99 -5.21
C PRO A 400 2.98 0.92 -6.30
N ARG A 401 2.31 -0.20 -5.97
CA ARG A 401 1.90 -1.17 -6.99
C ARG A 401 0.86 -0.54 -7.93
N GLY A 402 1.10 -0.62 -9.24
CA GLY A 402 0.37 0.14 -10.24
C GLY A 402 0.99 0.04 -11.63
N GLY A 403 0.25 0.44 -12.66
CA GLY A 403 0.72 0.57 -14.04
C GLY A 403 0.49 1.96 -14.62
N VAL A 404 1.18 2.26 -15.73
CA VAL A 404 1.06 3.49 -16.50
C VAL A 404 1.14 3.14 -17.99
N VAL A 405 0.34 3.81 -18.81
CA VAL A 405 0.48 3.80 -20.28
C VAL A 405 0.90 5.19 -20.74
N MET A 406 1.90 5.24 -21.61
CA MET A 406 2.35 6.42 -22.33
C MET A 406 2.19 6.15 -23.82
N CYS A 407 1.71 7.13 -24.58
CA CYS A 407 1.57 6.98 -26.02
C CYS A 407 1.63 8.33 -26.73
N LYS A 408 1.71 8.27 -28.06
CA LYS A 408 1.57 9.44 -28.92
C LYS A 408 0.12 9.97 -28.90
N PRO A 409 -0.12 11.27 -29.16
CA PRO A 409 -1.46 11.87 -29.09
C PRO A 409 -2.54 11.18 -29.92
N GLU A 410 -2.20 10.63 -31.09
CA GLU A 410 -3.14 9.91 -31.96
C GLU A 410 -3.73 8.64 -31.32
N HIS A 411 -3.07 8.10 -30.29
CA HIS A 411 -3.51 6.92 -29.55
C HIS A 411 -4.14 7.23 -28.20
N ALA A 412 -4.16 8.50 -27.77
CA ALA A 412 -4.65 8.89 -26.45
C ALA A 412 -6.10 8.45 -26.22
N LYS A 413 -6.98 8.74 -27.17
CA LYS A 413 -8.41 8.42 -27.07
C LYS A 413 -8.66 6.92 -27.03
N SER A 414 -7.95 6.12 -27.83
CA SER A 414 -8.13 4.66 -27.84
C SER A 414 -7.64 4.07 -26.52
N ILE A 415 -6.46 4.46 -26.05
CA ILE A 415 -5.92 4.00 -24.76
C ILE A 415 -6.87 4.35 -23.61
N ASP A 416 -7.30 5.62 -23.53
CA ASP A 416 -8.17 6.04 -22.43
C ASP A 416 -9.50 5.28 -22.45
N SER A 417 -10.10 5.08 -23.63
CA SER A 417 -11.36 4.31 -23.75
C SER A 417 -11.19 2.82 -23.42
N LEU A 418 -10.00 2.26 -23.67
CA LEU A 418 -9.71 0.86 -23.36
C LEU A 418 -9.33 0.65 -21.90
N VAL A 419 -8.67 1.60 -21.25
CA VAL A 419 -8.45 1.55 -19.80
C VAL A 419 -9.80 1.62 -19.08
N PHE A 420 -10.63 2.61 -19.42
CA PHE A 420 -11.99 2.73 -18.93
C PHE A 420 -12.92 3.25 -20.04
N PRO A 421 -14.06 2.59 -20.32
CA PRO A 421 -14.66 1.46 -19.61
C PRO A 421 -14.18 0.07 -20.09
N GLY A 422 -13.14 -0.03 -20.91
CA GLY A 422 -12.75 -1.28 -21.56
C GLY A 422 -12.34 -2.41 -20.59
N VAL A 423 -11.24 -2.24 -19.86
CA VAL A 423 -10.63 -3.32 -19.04
C VAL A 423 -10.67 -3.07 -17.54
N GLN A 424 -11.15 -1.90 -17.10
CA GLN A 424 -11.30 -1.53 -15.69
C GLN A 424 -12.63 -0.78 -15.45
N GLY A 425 -13.08 -0.78 -14.18
CA GLY A 425 -14.11 0.13 -13.67
C GLY A 425 -13.49 1.35 -12.99
N GLY A 426 -13.94 1.68 -11.78
CA GLY A 426 -13.42 2.80 -10.98
C GLY A 426 -11.88 2.82 -10.80
N PRO A 427 -11.21 3.98 -11.00
CA PRO A 427 -9.79 4.12 -10.72
C PRO A 427 -9.49 4.06 -9.22
N LEU A 428 -8.35 3.48 -8.84
CA LEU A 428 -7.89 3.42 -7.45
C LEU A 428 -7.24 4.75 -7.07
N MET A 429 -8.04 5.72 -6.60
CA MET A 429 -7.56 7.10 -6.37
C MET A 429 -6.45 7.20 -5.32
N HIS A 430 -6.44 6.34 -4.31
CA HIS A 430 -5.35 6.24 -3.32
C HIS A 430 -4.03 5.78 -3.98
N VAL A 431 -4.08 4.82 -4.90
CA VAL A 431 -2.92 4.39 -5.70
C VAL A 431 -2.45 5.50 -6.64
N ILE A 432 -3.37 6.22 -7.29
CA ILE A 432 -3.02 7.33 -8.19
C ILE A 432 -2.34 8.47 -7.42
N ALA A 433 -2.84 8.83 -6.23
CA ALA A 433 -2.18 9.81 -5.38
C ALA A 433 -0.79 9.32 -4.94
N ALA A 434 -0.66 8.05 -4.56
CA ALA A 434 0.63 7.44 -4.23
C ALA A 434 1.60 7.42 -5.43
N LYS A 435 1.10 7.23 -6.67
CA LYS A 435 1.88 7.41 -7.91
C LYS A 435 2.33 8.85 -8.06
N ALA A 436 1.46 9.83 -7.81
CA ALA A 436 1.81 11.25 -7.86
C ALA A 436 2.96 11.59 -6.89
N VAL A 437 2.95 11.02 -5.68
CA VAL A 437 4.05 11.18 -4.69
C VAL A 437 5.34 10.55 -5.24
N CYS A 438 5.28 9.30 -5.70
CA CYS A 438 6.43 8.62 -6.33
C CYS A 438 7.04 9.44 -7.48
N PHE A 439 6.22 9.98 -8.40
CA PHE A 439 6.73 10.78 -9.50
C PHE A 439 7.33 12.11 -9.03
N HIS A 440 6.79 12.69 -7.96
CA HIS A 440 7.37 13.89 -7.36
C HIS A 440 8.76 13.62 -6.76
N GLU A 441 8.92 12.50 -6.05
CA GLU A 441 10.23 12.04 -5.57
C GLU A 441 11.19 11.77 -6.72
N ALA A 442 10.72 11.12 -7.79
CA ALA A 442 11.52 10.80 -8.96
C ALA A 442 11.97 12.05 -9.75
N LEU A 443 11.25 13.17 -9.63
CA LEU A 443 11.62 14.46 -10.21
C LEU A 443 12.71 15.19 -9.40
N GLN A 444 13.06 14.72 -8.20
CA GLN A 444 14.11 15.35 -7.38
C GLN A 444 15.51 14.95 -7.86
N PRO A 445 16.52 15.84 -7.75
CA PRO A 445 17.89 15.54 -8.20
C PRO A 445 18.48 14.26 -7.60
N GLY A 446 18.26 14.02 -6.30
CA GLY A 446 18.76 12.84 -5.60
C GLY A 446 18.22 11.51 -6.14
N PHE A 447 17.10 11.51 -6.88
CA PHE A 447 16.62 10.29 -7.53
C PHE A 447 17.57 9.83 -8.65
N LYS A 448 18.17 10.76 -9.40
CA LYS A 448 19.14 10.42 -10.44
C LYS A 448 20.39 9.79 -9.83
N GLU A 449 20.89 10.34 -8.74
CA GLU A 449 22.03 9.78 -7.99
C GLU A 449 21.73 8.37 -7.48
N TYR A 450 20.53 8.16 -6.92
CA TYR A 450 20.06 6.83 -6.52
C TYR A 450 20.05 5.83 -7.69
N GLN A 451 19.53 6.22 -8.86
CA GLN A 451 19.50 5.34 -10.03
C GLN A 451 20.90 5.05 -10.58
N VAL A 452 21.85 6.00 -10.49
CA VAL A 452 23.27 5.76 -10.82
C VAL A 452 23.84 4.71 -9.87
N GLN A 453 23.62 4.86 -8.56
CA GLN A 453 24.10 3.91 -7.56
C GLN A 453 23.54 2.49 -7.78
N ILE A 454 22.29 2.33 -8.23
CA ILE A 454 21.73 1.01 -8.59
C ILE A 454 22.62 0.32 -9.64
N THR A 455 23.03 1.04 -10.68
CA THR A 455 23.85 0.48 -11.76
C THR A 455 25.29 0.20 -11.32
N LEU A 456 25.87 1.05 -10.47
CA LEU A 456 27.20 0.81 -9.88
C LEU A 456 27.19 -0.44 -9.00
N ASN A 457 26.19 -0.55 -8.13
CA ASN A 457 25.99 -1.72 -7.29
C ASN A 457 25.79 -2.99 -8.12
N ALA A 458 24.99 -2.92 -9.19
CA ALA A 458 24.76 -4.07 -10.06
C ALA A 458 26.06 -4.55 -10.73
N LYS A 459 26.91 -3.61 -11.18
CA LYS A 459 28.23 -3.93 -11.74
C LYS A 459 29.18 -4.52 -10.70
N ALA A 460 29.21 -3.97 -9.49
CA ALA A 460 30.03 -4.49 -8.39
C ALA A 460 29.62 -5.91 -7.99
N LEU A 461 28.32 -6.17 -7.82
CA LEU A 461 27.80 -7.51 -7.50
C LEU A 461 28.12 -8.51 -8.63
N ALA A 462 27.91 -8.12 -9.89
CA ALA A 462 28.23 -8.96 -11.04
C ALA A 462 29.73 -9.30 -11.11
N ALA A 463 30.61 -8.31 -10.94
CA ALA A 463 32.06 -8.52 -10.95
C ALA A 463 32.49 -9.46 -9.82
N SER A 464 31.97 -9.29 -8.60
CA SER A 464 32.30 -10.14 -7.47
C SER A 464 31.81 -11.57 -7.63
N LEU A 465 30.57 -11.78 -8.09
CA LEU A 465 30.07 -13.12 -8.41
C LEU A 465 30.92 -13.79 -9.50
N HIS A 466 31.34 -13.03 -10.51
CA HIS A 466 32.23 -13.55 -11.55
C HIS A 466 33.59 -14.00 -10.99
N MET A 467 34.20 -13.20 -10.11
CA MET A 467 35.47 -13.57 -9.44
C MET A 467 35.35 -14.83 -8.57
N LYS A 468 34.15 -15.14 -8.07
CA LYS A 468 33.84 -16.40 -7.36
C LYS A 468 33.57 -17.59 -8.30
N GLY A 469 33.76 -17.39 -9.60
CA GLY A 469 33.61 -18.42 -10.62
C GLY A 469 32.15 -18.73 -10.98
N TYR A 470 31.22 -17.81 -10.73
CA TYR A 470 29.88 -17.90 -11.30
C TYR A 470 29.85 -17.35 -12.73
N ARG A 471 29.14 -18.04 -13.61
CA ARG A 471 28.90 -17.57 -14.97
C ARG A 471 27.68 -16.65 -14.98
N LEU A 472 27.80 -15.50 -15.63
CA LEU A 472 26.68 -14.57 -15.82
C LEU A 472 26.18 -14.63 -17.26
N VAL A 473 24.86 -14.68 -17.46
CA VAL A 473 24.26 -14.61 -18.80
C VAL A 473 24.67 -13.30 -19.46
N SER A 474 25.09 -13.38 -20.71
CA SER A 474 25.67 -12.30 -21.53
C SER A 474 26.96 -11.68 -20.96
N GLY A 475 27.57 -12.29 -19.93
CA GLY A 475 28.85 -11.89 -19.36
C GLY A 475 28.82 -10.73 -18.35
N GLY A 476 27.64 -10.23 -17.94
CA GLY A 476 27.55 -9.10 -17.01
C GLY A 476 26.20 -8.39 -17.06
N THR A 477 26.19 -7.10 -16.71
CA THR A 477 24.98 -6.25 -16.72
C THR A 477 25.27 -4.81 -17.11
N ASP A 478 24.30 -4.19 -17.77
CA ASP A 478 24.23 -2.76 -18.05
C ASP A 478 23.08 -2.07 -17.29
N ASN A 479 22.31 -2.82 -16.49
CA ASN A 479 21.13 -2.33 -15.80
C ASN A 479 21.13 -2.71 -14.31
N HIS A 480 19.95 -2.88 -13.71
CA HIS A 480 19.77 -3.12 -12.28
C HIS A 480 19.75 -4.62 -11.89
N LEU A 481 19.89 -5.54 -12.84
CA LEU A 481 19.81 -6.99 -12.59
C LEU A 481 20.88 -7.80 -13.33
N MET A 482 21.15 -9.01 -12.84
CA MET A 482 21.92 -10.02 -13.55
C MET A 482 21.32 -11.42 -13.38
N LEU A 483 21.66 -12.31 -14.31
CA LEU A 483 21.28 -13.72 -14.28
C LEU A 483 22.53 -14.57 -14.03
N VAL A 484 22.50 -15.32 -12.94
CA VAL A 484 23.58 -16.22 -12.54
C VAL A 484 23.25 -17.63 -13.02
N ASP A 485 24.10 -18.20 -13.88
CA ASP A 485 23.97 -19.57 -14.37
C ASP A 485 24.62 -20.52 -13.37
N LEU A 486 23.79 -21.39 -12.78
CA LEU A 486 24.19 -22.29 -11.70
C LEU A 486 24.53 -23.70 -12.21
N ARG A 487 24.21 -24.01 -13.47
CA ARG A 487 24.46 -25.33 -14.07
C ARG A 487 25.94 -25.73 -14.03
N PRO A 488 26.93 -24.84 -14.27
CA PRO A 488 28.35 -25.18 -14.13
C PRO A 488 28.76 -25.57 -12.69
N LYS A 489 27.95 -25.20 -11.70
CA LYS A 489 28.15 -25.56 -10.28
C LYS A 489 27.32 -26.79 -9.87
N GLY A 490 26.64 -27.45 -10.81
CA GLY A 490 25.82 -28.65 -10.54
C GLY A 490 24.57 -28.37 -9.71
N MET A 491 24.10 -27.12 -9.66
CA MET A 491 22.94 -26.69 -8.87
C MET A 491 21.87 -26.06 -9.78
N ASN A 492 20.59 -26.25 -9.45
CA ASN A 492 19.50 -25.52 -10.10
C ASN A 492 19.01 -24.32 -9.28
N GLY A 493 18.28 -23.41 -9.92
CA GLY A 493 17.77 -22.19 -9.33
C GLY A 493 16.89 -22.40 -8.11
N LYS A 494 16.05 -23.44 -8.11
CA LYS A 494 15.20 -23.78 -6.95
C LYS A 494 16.03 -24.15 -5.72
N GLN A 495 17.10 -24.93 -5.89
CA GLN A 495 18.00 -25.28 -4.79
C GLN A 495 18.71 -24.03 -4.25
N ALA A 496 19.26 -23.20 -5.14
CA ALA A 496 19.92 -21.96 -4.73
C ALA A 496 18.99 -20.99 -4.00
N GLU A 497 17.77 -20.80 -4.51
CA GLU A 497 16.72 -19.99 -3.87
C GLU A 497 16.45 -20.47 -2.44
N GLN A 498 16.30 -21.78 -2.22
CA GLN A 498 16.04 -22.36 -0.89
C GLN A 498 17.22 -22.22 0.07
N VAL A 499 18.44 -22.39 -0.42
CA VAL A 499 19.67 -22.26 0.40
C VAL A 499 19.88 -20.82 0.82
N LEU A 500 19.75 -19.87 -0.12
CA LEU A 500 19.92 -18.45 0.14
C LEU A 500 18.82 -17.90 1.07
N ASP A 501 17.57 -18.34 0.91
CA ASP A 501 16.47 -17.90 1.78
C ASP A 501 16.68 -18.33 3.25
N GLN A 502 17.18 -19.55 3.48
CA GLN A 502 17.58 -20.01 4.81
C GLN A 502 18.68 -19.12 5.42
N ALA A 503 19.63 -18.69 4.60
CA ALA A 503 20.70 -17.77 4.97
C ALA A 503 20.25 -16.30 5.10
N GLY A 504 18.97 -15.97 4.86
CA GLY A 504 18.45 -14.59 4.94
C GLY A 504 18.71 -13.74 3.70
N ILE A 505 19.03 -14.35 2.56
CA ILE A 505 19.24 -13.69 1.27
C ILE A 505 18.11 -14.08 0.33
N THR A 506 17.22 -13.14 0.03
CA THR A 506 16.01 -13.40 -0.76
C THR A 506 16.28 -13.12 -2.24
N VAL A 507 16.25 -14.17 -3.06
CA VAL A 507 16.43 -14.14 -4.53
C VAL A 507 15.25 -14.80 -5.23
N ASN A 508 15.20 -14.79 -6.56
CA ASN A 508 14.27 -15.61 -7.33
C ASN A 508 15.01 -16.59 -8.25
N LYS A 509 14.58 -17.86 -8.26
CA LYS A 509 14.97 -18.79 -9.34
C LYS A 509 14.48 -18.26 -10.67
N ASN A 510 15.23 -18.55 -11.73
CA ASN A 510 14.92 -18.06 -13.06
C ASN A 510 15.38 -19.07 -14.11
N SER A 511 14.59 -19.26 -15.16
CA SER A 511 15.10 -19.87 -16.39
C SER A 511 16.13 -18.95 -17.02
N ILE A 512 17.12 -19.51 -17.69
CA ILE A 512 18.13 -18.76 -18.44
C ILE A 512 18.09 -19.14 -19.92
N PRO A 513 18.63 -18.33 -20.84
CA PRO A 513 18.66 -18.70 -22.25
C PRO A 513 19.27 -20.09 -22.46
N PHE A 514 18.60 -20.89 -23.30
CA PHE A 514 19.01 -22.27 -23.60
C PHE A 514 19.13 -23.15 -22.36
N ASP A 515 18.19 -22.99 -21.42
CA ASP A 515 18.12 -23.79 -20.21
C ASP A 515 17.97 -25.28 -20.53
N THR A 516 18.64 -26.11 -19.73
CA THR A 516 18.49 -27.57 -19.76
C THR A 516 17.67 -28.07 -18.58
N GLU A 517 17.46 -27.23 -17.56
CA GLU A 517 16.57 -27.52 -16.44
C GLU A 517 15.10 -27.27 -16.80
N SER A 518 14.20 -27.92 -16.07
CA SER A 518 12.77 -27.66 -16.26
C SER A 518 12.40 -26.25 -15.77
N VAL A 519 11.35 -25.66 -16.36
CA VAL A 519 10.86 -24.32 -15.99
C VAL A 519 10.50 -24.21 -14.50
N PHE A 520 10.12 -25.33 -13.85
CA PHE A 520 9.82 -25.36 -12.41
C PHE A 520 11.06 -25.29 -11.50
N LYS A 521 12.24 -25.65 -12.03
CA LYS A 521 13.52 -25.61 -11.33
C LYS A 521 14.34 -24.37 -11.72
N GLY A 522 14.44 -24.10 -13.01
CA GLY A 522 15.31 -23.07 -13.61
C GLY A 522 16.80 -23.40 -13.47
N GLY A 523 17.61 -23.08 -14.46
CA GLY A 523 19.06 -23.29 -14.44
C GLY A 523 19.85 -22.21 -13.69
N GLY A 524 19.18 -21.14 -13.26
CA GLY A 524 19.84 -20.01 -12.61
C GLY A 524 18.99 -19.26 -11.60
N ILE A 525 19.55 -18.19 -11.08
CA ILE A 525 18.86 -17.20 -10.25
C ILE A 525 18.96 -15.82 -10.89
N ARG A 526 17.93 -15.00 -10.68
CA ARG A 526 17.92 -13.59 -11.03
C ARG A 526 18.09 -12.76 -9.77
N VAL A 527 19.07 -11.87 -9.81
CA VAL A 527 19.40 -10.98 -8.70
C VAL A 527 19.39 -9.54 -9.18
N GLY A 528 18.97 -8.61 -8.34
CA GLY A 528 18.97 -7.19 -8.65
C GLY A 528 19.19 -6.32 -7.42
N THR A 529 19.67 -5.10 -7.68
CA THR A 529 20.16 -4.18 -6.65
C THR A 529 19.22 -3.05 -6.21
N PRO A 530 18.00 -2.81 -6.77
CA PRO A 530 17.18 -1.66 -6.34
C PRO A 530 16.86 -1.59 -4.84
N ALA A 531 16.47 -2.71 -4.22
CA ALA A 531 16.04 -2.74 -2.82
C ALA A 531 17.19 -2.50 -1.83
N VAL A 532 18.32 -3.18 -2.00
CA VAL A 532 19.53 -2.95 -1.18
C VAL A 532 20.10 -1.54 -1.37
N THR A 533 20.07 -1.01 -2.60
CA THR A 533 20.51 0.37 -2.87
C THR A 533 19.59 1.39 -2.19
N THR A 534 18.28 1.13 -2.13
CA THR A 534 17.32 1.98 -1.42
C THR A 534 17.61 2.06 0.08
N ARG A 535 18.15 0.99 0.68
CA ARG A 535 18.59 0.99 2.10
C ARG A 535 19.90 1.75 2.33
N GLY A 536 20.60 2.16 1.28
CA GLY A 536 21.84 2.93 1.34
C GLY A 536 23.11 2.11 1.08
N MET A 537 22.99 0.81 0.79
CA MET A 537 24.14 -0.04 0.48
C MET A 537 24.82 0.38 -0.83
N LYS A 538 26.14 0.26 -0.88
CA LYS A 538 27.00 0.65 -1.99
C LYS A 538 27.85 -0.53 -2.48
N GLU A 539 28.86 -0.25 -3.29
CA GLU A 539 29.70 -1.25 -3.94
C GLU A 539 30.40 -2.18 -2.95
N GLU A 540 30.86 -1.68 -1.81
CA GLU A 540 31.50 -2.49 -0.76
C GLU A 540 30.54 -3.54 -0.19
N GLU A 541 29.30 -3.16 0.10
CA GLU A 541 28.27 -4.10 0.52
C GLU A 541 27.93 -5.12 -0.58
N MET A 542 27.99 -4.74 -1.85
CA MET A 542 27.75 -5.70 -2.94
C MET A 542 28.85 -6.76 -3.01
N MET A 543 30.08 -6.41 -2.69
CA MET A 543 31.18 -7.38 -2.56
C MET A 543 30.93 -8.33 -1.38
N ALA A 544 30.57 -7.80 -0.21
CA ALA A 544 30.22 -8.61 0.95
C ALA A 544 29.01 -9.54 0.70
N ILE A 545 27.97 -9.04 0.01
CA ILE A 545 26.81 -9.85 -0.39
C ILE A 545 27.24 -11.00 -1.30
N ALA A 546 28.14 -10.76 -2.26
CA ALA A 546 28.67 -11.83 -3.11
C ALA A 546 29.43 -12.89 -2.32
N ASP A 547 30.19 -12.48 -1.30
CA ASP A 547 30.90 -13.40 -0.38
C ASP A 547 29.91 -14.27 0.41
N LEU A 548 28.85 -13.67 0.97
CA LEU A 548 27.81 -14.38 1.73
C LEU A 548 27.03 -15.34 0.83
N MET A 549 26.68 -14.92 -0.38
CA MET A 549 26.03 -15.77 -1.38
C MET A 549 26.91 -16.97 -1.74
N TYR A 550 28.21 -16.73 -1.98
CA TYR A 550 29.17 -17.79 -2.28
C TYR A 550 29.27 -18.79 -1.13
N ALA A 551 29.49 -18.31 0.10
CA ALA A 551 29.60 -19.16 1.29
C ALA A 551 28.36 -20.03 1.50
N ALA A 552 27.16 -19.45 1.35
CA ALA A 552 25.91 -20.20 1.48
C ALA A 552 25.77 -21.27 0.39
N LEU A 553 26.00 -20.93 -0.88
CA LEU A 553 25.83 -21.85 -2.00
C LEU A 553 26.90 -22.96 -2.04
N ASP A 554 28.14 -22.65 -1.67
CA ASP A 554 29.26 -23.60 -1.63
C ASP A 554 29.18 -24.58 -0.45
N SER A 555 28.41 -24.24 0.59
CA SER A 555 28.22 -25.07 1.78
C SER A 555 27.51 -26.41 1.53
N GLY A 556 26.87 -26.59 0.37
CA GLY A 556 26.02 -27.76 0.09
C GLY A 556 24.76 -27.84 0.97
N GLY A 557 24.40 -26.75 1.66
CA GLY A 557 23.25 -26.70 2.58
C GLY A 557 23.59 -27.06 4.03
N ASP A 558 24.86 -26.96 4.44
CA ASP A 558 25.26 -27.15 5.84
C ASP A 558 24.58 -26.14 6.77
N LYS A 559 23.79 -26.63 7.72
CA LYS A 559 22.96 -25.80 8.61
C LYS A 559 23.77 -24.86 9.50
N ASN A 560 24.99 -25.24 9.90
CA ASN A 560 25.83 -24.39 10.73
C ASN A 560 26.41 -23.24 9.90
N VAL A 561 26.85 -23.53 8.67
CA VAL A 561 27.30 -22.48 7.74
C VAL A 561 26.15 -21.52 7.43
N LEU A 562 24.95 -22.02 7.11
CA LEU A 562 23.80 -21.16 6.83
C LEU A 562 23.36 -20.32 8.04
N ALA A 563 23.47 -20.85 9.27
CA ALA A 563 23.21 -20.09 10.48
C ALA A 563 24.23 -18.96 10.69
N ASN A 564 25.50 -19.22 10.41
CA ASN A 564 26.56 -18.20 10.48
C ASN A 564 26.35 -17.11 9.42
N VAL A 565 26.11 -17.49 8.16
CA VAL A 565 25.79 -16.54 7.09
C VAL A 565 24.57 -15.70 7.46
N ARG A 566 23.51 -16.31 8.02
CA ARG A 566 22.32 -15.59 8.48
C ARG A 566 22.64 -14.56 9.58
N ALA A 567 23.54 -14.89 10.49
CA ALA A 567 23.98 -13.95 11.52
C ALA A 567 24.75 -12.77 10.91
N GLU A 568 25.65 -13.03 9.96
CA GLU A 568 26.39 -12.00 9.23
C GLU A 568 25.47 -11.13 8.36
N VAL A 569 24.47 -11.73 7.71
CA VAL A 569 23.42 -11.02 6.96
C VAL A 569 22.66 -10.06 7.88
N LYS A 570 22.25 -10.53 9.07
CA LYS A 570 21.55 -9.71 10.05
C LYS A 570 22.43 -8.57 10.58
N GLU A 571 23.70 -8.84 10.81
CA GLU A 571 24.67 -7.82 11.23
C GLU A 571 24.83 -6.76 10.14
N LEU A 572 25.04 -7.17 8.88
CA LEU A 572 25.16 -6.27 7.74
C LEU A 572 23.91 -5.39 7.60
N THR A 573 22.72 -6.00 7.63
CA THR A 573 21.46 -5.27 7.45
C THR A 573 21.13 -4.34 8.63
N SER A 574 21.65 -4.61 9.84
CA SER A 574 21.44 -3.74 11.01
C SER A 574 22.04 -2.34 10.86
N HIS A 575 23.08 -2.20 10.02
CA HIS A 575 23.72 -0.92 9.71
C HIS A 575 22.89 -0.04 8.75
N TYR A 576 21.87 -0.61 8.10
CA TYR A 576 21.11 0.03 7.03
C TYR A 576 19.61 0.05 7.35
N PRO A 577 19.02 1.21 7.72
CA PRO A 577 17.61 1.27 8.10
C PRO A 577 16.69 0.91 6.92
N LEU A 578 15.53 0.34 7.22
CA LEU A 578 14.47 0.08 6.24
C LEU A 578 13.64 1.36 6.04
N PRO A 579 13.54 1.91 4.81
CA PRO A 579 12.63 3.02 4.55
C PRO A 579 11.17 2.58 4.72
N GLY A 580 10.36 3.41 5.38
CA GLY A 580 8.94 3.12 5.59
C GLY A 580 8.51 2.98 7.03
#